data_AF-A0A8J4H0Q8-F1
#
_entry.id   AF-A0A8J4H0Q8-F1
#
_cell.length_a   1.000
_cell.length_b   1.000
_cell.length_c   1.000
_cell.angle_alpha   90.00
_cell.angle_beta   90.00
_cell.angle_gamma   90.00
#
_symmetry.space_group_name_H-M   'P 1'
#
loop_
_entity.id
_entity.type
_entity.pdbx_description
1 polymer ?
#
loop_
_entity_poly.entity_id
_entity_poly.type
_entity_poly.pdbx_seq_one_letter_code
_entity_poly.pdbx_strand_id
1 'polypeptide(L)' 'MPVEQMELFAQEPAADAPKPLNGMYYEQSSRKFVSFVLGRRYWERLASLCRPPMYSKEWQEKIKRERAIP' A
#
# COMPACT_ATOMS: atom_id res chain seq x y z
N MET A 1 25.21 -36.72 -20.76
CA MET A 1 23.90 -36.06 -20.93
C MET A 1 24.05 -34.64 -20.37
N PRO A 2 24.08 -33.58 -21.19
CA PRO A 2 24.13 -32.23 -20.66
C PRO A 2 22.79 -31.93 -19.98
N VAL A 3 22.84 -31.40 -18.76
CA VAL A 3 21.65 -31.03 -18.01
C VAL A 3 21.12 -29.73 -18.63
N GLU A 4 20.04 -29.81 -19.38
CA GLU A 4 19.31 -28.64 -19.85
C GLU A 4 18.72 -27.94 -18.63
N GLN A 5 19.33 -26.82 -18.24
CA GLN A 5 18.84 -25.96 -17.17
C GLN A 5 17.54 -25.30 -17.65
N MET A 6 16.42 -25.93 -17.33
CA MET A 6 15.08 -25.39 -17.55
C MET A 6 14.98 -23.96 -17.00
N GLU A 7 14.51 -23.04 -17.85
CA GLU A 7 14.19 -21.65 -17.57
C GLU A 7 13.00 -21.52 -16.58
N LEU A 8 13.15 -22.06 -15.37
CA LEU A 8 12.07 -22.18 -14.38
C LEU A 8 11.66 -20.83 -13.76
N PHE A 9 12.39 -19.75 -14.06
CA PHE A 9 12.15 -18.40 -13.50
C PHE A 9 11.94 -17.31 -14.55
N ALA A 10 11.74 -17.65 -15.83
CA ALA A 10 11.48 -16.67 -16.89
C ALA A 10 9.99 -16.25 -16.97
N GLN A 11 9.25 -16.28 -15.87
CA GLN A 11 7.94 -15.62 -15.81
C GLN A 11 8.20 -14.13 -15.61
N GLU A 12 8.45 -13.42 -16.71
CA GLU A 12 8.46 -11.97 -16.69
C GLU A 12 7.12 -11.50 -16.09
N PRO A 13 7.11 -10.74 -14.98
CA PRO A 13 5.87 -10.20 -14.47
C PRO A 13 5.29 -9.34 -15.59
N ALA A 14 4.06 -9.66 -16.03
CA ALA A 14 3.34 -8.90 -17.04
C ALA A 14 3.51 -7.40 -16.74
N ALA A 15 4.28 -6.71 -17.59
CA ALA A 15 4.88 -5.41 -17.30
C ALA A 15 3.86 -4.27 -17.07
N ASP A 16 2.57 -4.58 -17.21
CA ASP A 16 1.47 -3.62 -17.23
C ASP A 16 0.54 -3.72 -16.00
N ALA A 17 0.72 -4.71 -15.12
CA ALA A 17 -0.11 -4.78 -13.92
C ALA A 17 0.29 -3.65 -12.94
N PRO A 18 -0.66 -2.79 -12.51
CA PRO A 18 -0.36 -1.77 -11.51
C PRO A 18 0.16 -2.46 -10.25
N LYS A 19 1.30 -1.99 -9.74
CA LYS A 19 1.89 -2.57 -8.52
C LYS A 19 0.84 -2.52 -7.41
N PRO A 20 0.60 -3.66 -6.72
CA PRO A 20 -0.41 -3.70 -5.68
C PRO A 20 -0.06 -2.73 -4.55
N LEU A 21 -1.07 -2.02 -4.02
CA LEU A 21 -0.88 -1.10 -2.90
C LEU A 21 -0.31 -1.84 -1.68
N ASN A 22 0.67 -1.23 -1.02
CA ASN A 22 1.31 -1.82 0.15
C ASN A 22 1.76 -0.75 1.16
N GLY A 23 1.30 -0.88 2.40
CA GLY A 23 1.51 0.07 3.50
C GLY A 23 0.28 0.93 3.80
N MET A 24 0.49 2.04 4.51
CA MET A 24 -0.57 2.96 4.92
C MET A 24 -0.79 4.09 3.91
N TYR A 25 -2.06 4.42 3.67
CA TYR A 25 -2.54 5.45 2.75
C TYR A 25 -3.66 6.27 3.40
N TYR A 26 -3.90 7.46 2.86
CA TYR A 26 -5.07 8.28 3.22
C TYR A 26 -6.08 8.25 2.08
N GLU A 27 -7.26 7.70 2.32
CA GLU A 27 -8.36 7.68 1.35
C GLU A 27 -9.18 8.97 1.48
N GLN A 28 -9.19 9.77 0.41
CA GLN A 28 -9.80 11.11 0.41
C GLN A 28 -11.32 11.04 0.42
N SER A 29 -11.91 10.18 -0.41
CA SER A 29 -13.36 9.95 -0.52
C SER A 29 -13.99 9.61 0.84
N SER A 30 -13.39 8.69 1.59
CA SER A 30 -13.90 8.25 2.89
C SER A 30 -13.30 8.99 4.09
N ARG A 31 -12.28 9.83 3.89
CA ARG A 31 -11.51 10.50 4.96
C ARG A 31 -10.95 9.51 6.00
N LYS A 32 -10.41 8.38 5.53
CA LYS A 32 -9.87 7.28 6.36
C LYS A 32 -8.38 7.08 6.14
N PHE A 33 -7.66 6.71 7.19
CA PHE A 33 -6.36 6.06 7.04
C PHE A 33 -6.58 4.57 6.86
N VAL A 34 -5.99 4.01 5.81
CA VAL A 34 -6.19 2.61 5.41
C VAL A 34 -4.87 1.94 5.09
N SER A 35 -4.74 0.68 5.50
CA SER A 35 -3.58 -0.13 5.18
C SER A 35 -3.91 -1.16 4.11
N PHE A 36 -2.96 -1.34 3.19
CA PHE A 36 -2.98 -2.39 2.20
C PHE A 36 -1.77 -3.31 2.41
N VAL A 37 -1.97 -4.62 2.23
CA VAL A 37 -0.89 -5.60 2.16
C VAL A 37 -1.12 -6.42 0.90
N LEU A 38 -0.17 -6.35 -0.04
CA LEU A 38 -0.28 -7.00 -1.35
C LEU A 38 -1.61 -6.66 -2.07
N GLY A 39 -2.02 -5.39 -2.02
CA GLY A 39 -3.21 -4.88 -2.68
C GLY A 39 -4.53 -5.17 -1.97
N ARG A 40 -4.51 -5.93 -0.87
CA ARG A 40 -5.70 -6.22 -0.05
C ARG A 40 -5.78 -5.27 1.13
N ARG A 41 -6.98 -4.77 1.42
CA ARG A 41 -7.25 -3.84 2.53
C ARG A 41 -7.33 -4.62 3.86
N TYR A 42 -6.58 -4.19 4.88
CA TYR A 42 -6.52 -4.90 6.17
C TYR A 42 -6.93 -4.06 7.38
N TRP A 43 -6.70 -2.76 7.33
CA TRP A 43 -7.03 -1.87 8.44
C TRP A 43 -7.62 -0.58 7.91
N GLU A 44 -8.56 -0.02 8.66
CA GLU A 44 -9.15 1.26 8.38
C GLU A 44 -9.50 2.01 9.68
N ARG A 45 -9.31 3.32 9.67
CA ARG A 45 -9.77 4.19 10.75
C ARG A 45 -10.08 5.58 10.21
N LEU A 46 -11.17 6.18 10.68
CA LEU A 46 -11.51 7.56 10.38
C LEU A 46 -10.37 8.48 10.84
N ALA A 47 -9.96 9.42 9.98
CA ALA A 47 -8.88 10.35 10.30
C ALA A 47 -9.20 11.21 11.54
N SER A 48 -10.47 11.49 11.81
CA SER A 48 -10.93 12.22 13.01
C SER A 48 -10.72 11.46 14.34
N LEU A 49 -10.55 10.14 14.27
CA LEU A 49 -10.27 9.27 15.43
C LEU A 49 -8.76 9.03 15.63
N CYS A 50 -7.93 9.36 14.64
CA CYS A 50 -6.48 9.33 14.78
C CYS A 50 -6.01 10.60 15.49
N ARG A 51 -5.89 10.57 16.82
CA ARG A 51 -5.48 11.72 17.64
C ARG A 51 -4.12 11.50 18.31
N PRO A 52 -3.37 12.57 18.64
CA PRO A 52 -2.16 12.48 19.45
C PRO A 52 -2.45 11.92 20.86
N PRO A 53 -1.45 11.31 21.54
CA PRO A 53 -0.08 11.06 21.08
C PRO A 53 0.05 9.82 20.17
N MET A 54 -0.98 8.97 20.12
CA MET A 54 -0.96 7.69 19.40
C MET A 54 -0.79 7.85 17.88
N TYR A 55 -1.34 8.93 17.31
CA TYR A 55 -1.15 9.30 15.90
C TYR A 55 -0.69 10.75 15.83
N SER A 56 0.62 10.95 15.73
CA SER A 56 1.21 12.28 15.64
C SER A 56 0.68 13.03 14.41
N LYS A 57 0.51 14.35 14.58
CA LYS A 57 -0.01 15.22 13.51
C LYS A 57 0.92 15.20 12.29
N GLU A 58 2.23 15.22 12.53
CA GLU A 58 3.25 15.13 11.48
C GLU A 58 3.13 13.85 10.65
N TRP A 59 2.88 12.70 11.28
CA TRP A 59 2.65 11.45 10.56
C TRP A 59 1.39 11.53 9.69
N GLN A 60 0.30 12.07 10.24
CA GLN A 60 -0.95 12.23 9.50
C GLN A 60 -0.78 13.14 8.28
N GLU A 61 -0.09 14.27 8.45
CA GLU A 61 0.18 15.24 7.38
C GLU A 61 1.11 14.64 6.32
N LYS A 62 2.14 13.89 6.74
CA LYS A 62 3.04 13.16 5.83
C LYS A 62 2.27 12.17 4.95
N ILE A 63 1.44 11.31 5.54
CA ILE A 63 0.67 10.30 4.79
C ILE A 63 -0.36 10.97 3.85
N LYS A 64 -1.04 12.02 4.32
CA LYS A 64 -1.98 12.80 3.48
C LYS A 64 -1.29 13.47 2.29
N ARG A 65 -0.05 13.94 2.45
CA ARG A 65 0.71 14.61 1.39
C ARG A 65 1.31 13.62 0.39
N GLU A 66 1.90 12.55 0.89
CA GLU A 66 2.73 11.65 0.07
C GLU A 66 1.98 10.44 -0.46
N ARG A 67 0.88 10.05 0.20
CA ARG A 67 0.20 8.76 0.00
C ARG A 67 -1.32 8.88 0.07
N ALA A 68 -1.85 10.03 -0.39
CA ALA A 68 -3.28 10.18 -0.61
C ALA A 68 -3.71 9.38 -1.84
N ILE A 69 -4.79 8.61 -1.67
CA ILE A 69 -5.49 7.91 -2.75
C ILE A 69 -6.90 8.50 -2.88
N PRO A 70 -7.52 8.47 -4.07
CA PRO A 70 -8.89 8.94 -4.26
C PRO A 70 -9.88 8.28 -3.30
#